data_AF-A0A0M2XSC4-F1
#
_entry.id   AF-A0A0M2XSC4-F1
#
_cell.length_a   1.000
_cell.length_b   1.000
_cell.length_c   1.000
_cell.angle_alpha   90.00
_cell.angle_beta   90.00
_cell.angle_gamma   90.00
#
_symmetry.space_group_name_H-M   'P 1'
#
loop_
_entity.id
_entity.type
_entity.pdbx_description
1 polymer ?
#
loop_
_entity_poly.entity_id
_entity_poly.type
_entity_poly.pdbx_seq_one_letter_code
_entity_poly.pdbx_strand_id
1 'polypeptide(L)'
;MFEQFRHRKITESEFVQAEAKARNLGGYMDDFNVLIAMCKDTITGKYKMDKWNLSIIIGTILYVVSPIDAIPDFILVGGWIDDVAIVGYAIRKLSAEMEQYKRSKFPVETR
;
A
#
# COMPACT_ATOMS: atom_id res chain seq x y z
N MET A 1 -10.00 29.60 -5.07
CA MET A 1 -9.66 28.16 -5.21
C MET A 1 -10.88 27.24 -5.29
N PHE A 2 -12.00 27.54 -4.62
CA PHE A 2 -13.25 26.74 -4.69
C PHE A 2 -14.13 26.95 -5.95
N GLU A 3 -13.82 27.93 -6.80
CA GLU A 3 -14.68 28.25 -7.95
C GLU A 3 -14.45 27.38 -9.19
N GLN A 4 -13.30 26.71 -9.30
CA GLN A 4 -13.00 25.81 -10.42
C GLN A 4 -13.76 24.48 -10.36
N PHE A 5 -14.27 24.08 -9.19
CA PHE A 5 -15.07 22.86 -9.04
C PHE A 5 -16.52 23.00 -9.49
N ARG A 6 -17.03 24.23 -9.64
CA ARG A 6 -18.47 24.47 -9.93
C ARG A 6 -18.88 24.15 -11.38
N HIS A 7 -17.92 23.90 -12.28
CA HIS A 7 -18.17 23.75 -13.73
C HIS A 7 -17.89 22.36 -14.31
N ARG A 8 -17.47 21.37 -13.51
CA ARG A 8 -17.39 19.99 -13.99
C ARG A 8 -18.68 19.25 -13.70
N LYS A 9 -19.46 18.95 -14.75
CA LYS A 9 -20.48 17.91 -14.69
C LYS A 9 -19.74 16.59 -14.47
N ILE A 10 -19.77 16.08 -13.25
CA ILE A 10 -19.26 14.75 -12.95
C ILE A 10 -20.03 13.77 -13.84
N THR A 11 -19.34 13.12 -14.77
CA THR A 11 -19.95 12.19 -15.72
C THR A 11 -20.08 10.80 -15.09
N GLU A 12 -21.01 9.97 -15.56
CA GLU A 12 -21.16 8.59 -15.06
C GLU A 12 -19.85 7.79 -15.12
N SER A 13 -19.00 8.05 -16.12
CA SER A 13 -17.68 7.45 -16.24
C SER A 13 -16.69 7.83 -15.13
N GLU A 14 -16.83 9.00 -14.50
CA GLU A 14 -16.02 9.41 -13.34
C GLU A 14 -16.49 8.69 -12.08
N PHE A 15 -17.80 8.48 -11.92
CA PHE A 15 -18.36 7.67 -10.83
C PHE A 15 -17.95 6.20 -10.94
N VAL A 16 -18.05 5.60 -12.13
CA VAL A 16 -17.61 4.20 -12.36
C VAL A 16 -16.11 4.03 -12.07
N GLN A 17 -15.29 5.02 -12.45
CA GLN A 17 -13.85 5.01 -12.11
C GLN A 17 -13.60 5.20 -10.61
N ALA A 18 -14.38 6.05 -9.94
CA ALA A 18 -14.28 6.25 -8.49
C ALA A 18 -14.66 4.99 -7.73
N GLU A 19 -15.74 4.30 -8.11
CA GLU A 19 -16.16 3.02 -7.53
C GLU A 19 -15.13 1.91 -7.78
N ALA A 20 -14.58 1.82 -9.00
CA ALA A 20 -13.52 0.87 -9.31
C ALA A 20 -12.26 1.11 -8.47
N LYS A 21 -11.85 2.38 -8.29
CA LYS A 21 -10.74 2.74 -7.41
C LYS A 21 -11.06 2.43 -5.94
N ALA A 22 -12.26 2.75 -5.45
CA ALA A 22 -12.69 2.44 -4.09
C ALA A 22 -12.69 0.94 -3.79
N ARG A 23 -13.15 0.12 -4.76
CA ARG A 23 -13.09 -1.34 -4.65
C ARG A 23 -11.65 -1.86 -4.62
N ASN A 24 -10.77 -1.30 -5.46
CA ASN A 24 -9.36 -1.66 -5.47
C ASN A 24 -8.63 -1.21 -4.19
N LEU A 25 -9.04 -0.10 -3.57
CA LEU A 25 -8.53 0.32 -2.26
C LEU A 25 -8.76 -0.74 -1.19
N GLY A 26 -9.91 -1.43 -1.20
CA GLY A 26 -10.14 -2.58 -0.32
C GLY A 26 -9.07 -3.67 -0.50
N GLY A 27 -8.76 -4.02 -1.75
CA GLY A 27 -7.68 -4.97 -2.05
C GLY A 27 -6.30 -4.48 -1.60
N TYR A 28 -5.99 -3.19 -1.80
CA TYR A 28 -4.74 -2.61 -1.31
C TYR A 28 -4.64 -2.59 0.22
N MET A 29 -5.76 -2.38 0.92
CA MET A 29 -5.83 -2.42 2.38
C MET A 29 -5.60 -3.85 2.90
N ASP A 30 -6.20 -4.85 2.27
CA ASP A 30 -5.97 -6.26 2.60
C ASP A 30 -4.51 -6.66 2.37
N ASP A 31 -3.93 -6.25 1.25
CA ASP A 31 -2.52 -6.47 0.95
C ASP A 31 -1.59 -5.76 1.95
N PHE A 32 -1.92 -4.53 2.36
CA PHE A 32 -1.18 -3.82 3.39
C PHE A 32 -1.24 -4.52 4.76
N ASN A 33 -2.39 -5.06 5.14
CA ASN A 33 -2.52 -5.88 6.36
C ASN A 33 -1.61 -7.11 6.31
N VAL A 34 -1.47 -7.75 5.14
CA VAL A 34 -0.54 -8.86 4.94
C VAL A 34 0.91 -8.41 5.11
N LEU A 35 1.30 -7.24 4.60
CA LEU A 35 2.65 -6.69 4.79
C LEU A 35 2.97 -6.48 6.28
N ILE A 36 2.02 -5.96 7.06
CA ILE A 36 2.20 -5.81 8.53
C ILE A 36 2.36 -7.18 9.20
N ALA A 37 1.53 -8.16 8.84
CA ALA A 37 1.61 -9.51 9.39
C ALA A 37 2.94 -10.19 9.05
N MET A 38 3.41 -10.07 7.81
CA MET A 38 4.73 -10.51 7.36
C MET A 38 5.84 -9.88 8.19
N CYS A 39 5.83 -8.56 8.35
CA CYS A 39 6.82 -7.82 9.15
C CYS A 39 6.90 -8.38 10.57
N LYS A 40 5.75 -8.52 11.23
CA LYS A 40 5.64 -9.02 12.60
C LYS A 40 6.14 -10.45 12.73
N ASP A 41 5.78 -11.32 11.79
CA ASP A 41 6.21 -12.72 11.79
C ASP A 41 7.69 -12.87 11.48
N THR A 42 8.27 -11.99 10.65
CA THR A 42 9.71 -11.98 10.42
C THR A 42 10.50 -11.49 11.62
N ILE A 43 10.05 -10.42 12.29
CA ILE A 43 10.70 -9.90 13.51
C ILE A 43 10.61 -10.92 14.65
N THR A 44 9.49 -11.64 14.77
CA THR A 44 9.31 -12.69 15.78
C THR A 44 9.93 -14.05 15.41
N GLY A 45 10.59 -14.14 14.25
CA GLY A 45 11.26 -15.36 13.78
C GLY A 45 10.33 -16.46 13.26
N LYS A 46 9.03 -16.20 13.13
CA LYS A 46 8.01 -17.13 12.63
C LYS A 46 8.01 -17.26 11.11
N TYR A 47 8.55 -16.27 10.38
CA TYR A 47 8.70 -16.30 8.93
C TYR A 47 10.10 -15.84 8.55
N LYS A 48 10.85 -16.64 7.78
CA LYS A 48 12.15 -16.23 7.25
C LYS A 48 11.95 -15.55 5.90
N MET A 49 12.43 -14.32 5.81
CA MET A 49 12.41 -13.52 4.59
C MET A 49 13.76 -12.87 4.40
N ASP A 50 14.08 -12.51 3.16
CA ASP A 50 15.29 -11.75 2.86
C ASP A 50 15.29 -10.39 3.60
N LYS A 51 16.48 -9.97 4.07
CA LYS A 51 16.65 -8.72 4.83
C LYS A 51 16.30 -7.48 4.00
N TRP A 52 16.49 -7.54 2.69
CA TRP A 52 16.11 -6.47 1.76
C TRP A 52 14.60 -6.33 1.65
N ASN A 53 13.87 -7.44 1.60
CA ASN A 53 12.41 -7.41 1.57
C ASN A 53 11.86 -6.89 2.90
N LEU A 54 12.49 -7.26 4.02
CA LEU A 54 12.13 -6.74 5.34
C LEU A 54 12.35 -5.23 5.46
N SER A 55 13.47 -4.69 4.96
CA SER A 55 13.73 -3.25 5.02
C SER A 55 12.72 -2.45 4.20
N ILE A 56 12.29 -2.96 3.06
CA ILE A 56 11.23 -2.33 2.24
C ILE A 56 9.91 -2.31 3.01
N ILE A 57 9.50 -3.42 3.62
CA ILE A 57 8.26 -3.47 4.42
C ILE A 57 8.31 -2.47 5.57
N ILE A 58 9.42 -2.45 6.33
CA ILE A 58 9.60 -1.52 7.45
C ILE A 58 9.56 -0.07 6.96
N GLY A 59 10.26 0.24 5.86
CA GLY A 59 10.24 1.57 5.25
C GLY A 59 8.85 2.02 4.83
N THR A 60 8.08 1.15 4.17
CA THR A 60 6.69 1.43 3.78
C THR A 60 5.78 1.62 4.99
N ILE A 61 5.89 0.79 6.03
CA ILE A 61 5.09 0.93 7.26
C ILE A 61 5.43 2.23 7.99
N LEU A 62 6.71 2.53 8.16
CA LEU A 62 7.17 3.76 8.83
C LEU A 62 6.69 5.01 8.08
N TYR A 63 6.76 4.99 6.75
CA TYR A 63 6.27 6.08 5.90
C TYR A 63 4.76 6.31 6.09
N VAL A 64 3.96 5.23 6.14
CA VAL A 64 2.50 5.32 6.36
C VAL A 64 2.14 5.75 7.79
N VAL A 65 2.86 5.25 8.81
CA VAL A 65 2.54 5.50 10.23
C VAL A 65 3.04 6.86 10.71
N SER A 66 4.21 7.29 10.25
CA SER A 66 4.82 8.55 10.65
C SER A 66 5.39 9.29 9.43
N PRO A 67 4.54 10.02 8.69
CA PRO A 67 5.00 10.84 7.57
C PRO A 67 5.99 11.94 7.99
N ILE A 68 6.20 12.19 9.29
CA ILE A 68 6.96 13.33 9.85
C ILE A 68 8.47 13.29 9.56
N ASP A 69 9.08 12.10 9.43
CA ASP A 69 10.55 11.97 9.31
C ASP A 69 11.09 12.19 7.88
N ALA A 70 10.22 12.34 6.88
CA ALA A 70 10.57 12.60 5.48
C ALA A 70 10.35 14.07 5.04
N ILE A 71 9.86 14.91 5.96
CA ILE A 71 9.32 16.25 5.67
C ILE A 71 10.34 17.38 5.46
N PRO A 72 11.65 17.32 5.80
CA PRO A 72 12.47 18.52 5.65
C PRO A 72 12.58 19.05 4.20
N ASP A 73 12.54 18.17 3.18
CA ASP A 73 12.81 18.55 1.78
C ASP A 73 11.60 18.44 0.80
N PHE A 74 10.51 17.74 1.14
CA PHE A 74 9.38 17.52 0.21
C PHE A 74 8.34 18.67 0.15
N ILE A 75 8.46 19.65 1.05
CA ILE A 75 7.47 20.73 1.24
C ILE A 75 7.35 21.69 0.03
N LEU A 76 8.26 21.63 -0.96
CA LEU A 76 8.27 22.67 -2.00
C LEU A 76 7.36 22.43 -3.20
N VAL A 77 7.09 21.20 -3.68
CA VAL A 77 6.20 21.03 -4.86
C VAL A 77 5.62 19.61 -5.02
N GLY A 78 4.38 19.35 -4.60
CA GLY A 78 3.54 18.25 -5.15
C GLY A 78 3.33 16.97 -4.32
N GLY A 79 2.76 17.07 -3.11
CA GLY A 79 2.67 15.96 -2.15
C GLY A 79 1.33 15.20 -2.04
N TRP A 80 0.70 14.72 -3.12
CA TRP A 80 -0.50 13.84 -3.00
C TRP A 80 -0.42 12.55 -3.82
N ILE A 81 0.41 12.50 -4.85
CA ILE A 81 0.57 11.31 -5.71
C ILE A 81 1.60 10.35 -5.13
N ASP A 82 2.54 10.86 -4.32
CA ASP A 82 3.70 10.12 -3.84
C ASP A 82 3.33 9.01 -2.83
N ASP A 83 2.38 9.26 -1.93
CA ASP A 83 2.00 8.28 -0.90
C ASP A 83 1.42 6.99 -1.49
N VAL A 84 0.52 7.13 -2.46
CA VAL A 84 -0.10 5.99 -3.16
C VAL A 84 0.91 5.30 -4.06
N ALA A 85 1.85 6.05 -4.65
CA ALA A 85 2.90 5.50 -5.50
C ALA A 85 3.87 4.63 -4.69
N ILE A 86 4.27 5.05 -3.49
CA ILE A 86 5.19 4.31 -2.63
C ILE A 86 4.54 3.02 -2.11
N VAL A 87 3.31 3.10 -1.60
CA VAL A 87 2.57 1.90 -1.16
C VAL A 87 2.32 0.95 -2.34
N GLY A 88 1.89 1.48 -3.49
CA GLY A 88 1.68 0.70 -4.70
C GLY A 88 2.97 0.03 -5.21
N TYR A 89 4.11 0.72 -5.15
CA TYR A 89 5.41 0.16 -5.49
C TYR A 89 5.82 -0.96 -4.55
N ALA A 90 5.65 -0.77 -3.23
CA ALA A 90 5.97 -1.77 -2.23
C ALA A 90 5.15 -3.05 -2.43
N ILE A 91 3.83 -2.92 -2.62
CA ILE A 91 2.93 -4.05 -2.91
C ILE A 91 3.36 -4.76 -4.20
N ARG A 92 3.66 -4.02 -5.28
CA ARG A 92 4.15 -4.63 -6.53
C ARG A 92 5.45 -5.40 -6.33
N LYS A 93 6.42 -4.80 -5.64
CA LYS A 93 7.75 -5.37 -5.42
C LYS A 93 7.72 -6.60 -4.53
N LEU A 94 6.84 -6.60 -3.53
CA LEU A 94 6.72 -7.66 -2.54
C LEU A 94 5.63 -8.68 -2.88
N SER A 95 4.88 -8.49 -3.96
CA SER A 95 3.79 -9.37 -4.38
C SER A 95 4.16 -10.86 -4.37
N ALA A 96 5.32 -11.23 -4.91
CA ALA A 96 5.79 -12.63 -4.92
C ALA A 96 6.03 -13.20 -3.51
N GLU A 97 6.60 -12.39 -2.60
CA GLU A 97 6.83 -12.75 -1.20
C GLU A 97 5.52 -12.81 -0.42
N MET A 98 4.60 -11.87 -0.66
CA MET A 98 3.27 -11.87 -0.08
C MET A 98 2.51 -13.13 -0.48
N GLU A 99 2.58 -13.54 -1.73
CA GLU A 99 1.98 -14.77 -2.22
C GLU A 99 2.61 -16.02 -1.55
N GLN A 100 3.93 -16.03 -1.38
CA GLN A 100 4.63 -17.10 -0.65
C GLN A 100 4.21 -17.16 0.82
N TYR A 101 4.14 -16.02 1.50
CA TYR A 101 3.69 -15.90 2.87
C TYR A 101 2.23 -16.33 3.03
N LYS A 102 1.33 -15.84 2.15
CA LYS A 102 -0.09 -16.24 2.11
C LYS A 102 -0.22 -17.75 1.99
N ARG A 103 0.51 -18.39 1.06
CA ARG A 103 0.52 -19.86 0.93
C ARG A 103 1.03 -20.58 2.19
N SER A 104 2.01 -20.01 2.89
CA SER A 104 2.56 -20.60 4.12
C SER A 104 1.64 -20.47 5.35
N LYS A 105 0.81 -19.43 5.41
CA LYS A 105 -0.06 -19.10 6.56
C LYS A 105 -1.51 -19.50 6.37
N PHE A 106 -1.97 -19.45 5.13
CA PHE A 106 -3.28 -19.89 4.69
C PHE A 106 -3.03 -20.97 3.64
N PRO A 107 -2.76 -22.22 4.05
CA PRO A 107 -2.73 -23.32 3.10
C PRO A 107 -4.08 -23.28 2.37
N VAL A 108 -4.04 -23.15 1.04
CA VAL A 108 -5.24 -23.26 0.21
C VAL A 108 -5.83 -24.62 0.53
N GLU A 109 -6.90 -24.64 1.32
CA GLU A 109 -7.63 -25.86 1.61
C GLU A 109 -8.18 -26.31 0.27
N THR A 110 -7.49 -27.28 -0.34
CA THR A 110 -7.89 -27.88 -1.60
C THR A 110 -9.17 -28.64 -1.28
N ARG A 111 -10.31 -28.06 -1.64
CA ARG A 111 -11.60 -28.74 -1.72
C ARG A 111 -12.07 -28.70 -3.15
#